data_AF-D2I7W4-F1
#
_entry.id   AF-D2I7W4-F1
#
_cell.length_a   1.000
_cell.length_b   1.000
_cell.length_c   1.000
_cell.angle_alpha   90.00
_cell.angle_beta   90.00
_cell.angle_gamma   90.00
#
_symmetry.space_group_name_H-M   'P 1'
#
loop_
_entity.id
_entity.type
_entity.pdbx_description
1 polymer ?
#
loop_
_entity_poly.entity_id
_entity_poly.type
_entity_poly.pdbx_seq_one_letter_code
_entity_poly.pdbx_strand_id
1 'polypeptide(L)'
;MYLITVLGNLIIILAVGSDSHLHTPMYFFLTNLSFVYIGSTSTIIPKMLTNIQTQRKVITYEGCLSQIYFFILFAGLDVYLLTVMAYDRFVAICHPLHYTVIMNHWLCGLLALVSWVISILHSLLESLMVLQLSFCTEVEIPHFFCELNQMIQLACSNTFLNNMVMYFAIMLLAGGPFFGILYSYYKIVSFICGISSAQGKHKAFST
;
A
#
# COMPACT_ATOMS: atom_id res chain seq x y z
N MET A 1 11.50 -17.10 3.45
CA MET A 1 10.69 -15.86 3.46
C MET A 1 10.06 -15.58 2.11
N TYR A 2 10.83 -15.24 1.05
CA TYR A 2 10.29 -14.98 -0.32
C TYR A 2 9.24 -16.02 -0.80
N LEU A 3 9.64 -17.29 -0.91
CA LEU A 3 8.75 -18.36 -1.42
C LEU A 3 7.49 -18.52 -0.57
N ILE A 4 7.60 -18.36 0.75
CA ILE A 4 6.47 -18.51 1.68
C ILE A 4 5.46 -17.39 1.44
N THR A 5 5.93 -16.14 1.33
CA THR A 5 5.06 -14.97 1.07
C THR A 5 4.39 -15.07 -0.30
N VAL A 6 5.14 -15.45 -1.34
CA VAL A 6 4.59 -15.60 -2.69
C VAL A 6 3.58 -16.73 -2.76
N LEU A 7 3.90 -17.92 -2.23
CA LEU A 7 2.99 -19.06 -2.22
C LEU A 7 1.74 -18.76 -1.40
N GLY A 8 1.87 -18.17 -0.22
CA GLY A 8 0.73 -17.82 0.63
C GLY A 8 -0.25 -16.87 -0.07
N ASN A 9 0.26 -15.80 -0.67
CA ASN A 9 -0.58 -14.84 -1.40
C ASN A 9 -1.15 -15.41 -2.70
N LEU A 10 -0.43 -16.31 -3.38
CA LEU A 10 -0.93 -16.99 -4.57
C LEU A 10 -2.11 -17.92 -4.21
N ILE A 11 -2.01 -18.65 -3.10
CA ILE A 11 -3.09 -19.51 -2.60
C ILE A 11 -4.34 -18.69 -2.28
N ILE A 12 -4.19 -17.51 -1.67
CA ILE A 12 -5.32 -16.61 -1.39
C ILE A 12 -6.03 -16.20 -2.69
N ILE A 13 -5.27 -15.79 -3.71
CA ILE A 13 -5.82 -15.41 -5.02
C ILE A 13 -6.57 -16.59 -5.66
N LEU A 14 -5.96 -17.79 -5.63
CA LEU A 14 -6.55 -18.99 -6.20
C LEU A 14 -7.81 -19.45 -5.44
N ALA A 15 -7.81 -19.35 -4.11
CA ALA A 15 -8.95 -19.71 -3.29
C ALA A 15 -10.15 -18.80 -3.56
N VAL A 16 -9.92 -17.48 -3.60
CA VAL A 16 -10.98 -16.50 -3.91
C VAL A 16 -11.51 -16.69 -5.33
N GLY A 17 -10.63 -16.97 -6.31
CA GLY A 17 -11.06 -17.18 -7.70
C GLY A 17 -11.78 -18.51 -7.95
N SER A 18 -11.58 -19.51 -7.10
CA SER A 18 -12.18 -20.85 -7.27
C SER A 18 -13.53 -20.99 -6.59
N ASP A 19 -13.79 -20.24 -5.52
CA ASP A 19 -15.01 -20.34 -4.72
C ASP A 19 -15.90 -19.10 -4.88
N SER A 20 -17.07 -19.27 -5.49
CA SER A 20 -18.04 -18.20 -5.67
C SER A 20 -18.59 -17.63 -4.35
N HIS A 21 -18.57 -18.39 -3.26
CA HIS A 21 -18.99 -17.89 -1.94
C HIS A 21 -18.01 -16.86 -1.35
N LEU A 22 -16.77 -16.86 -1.83
CA LEU A 22 -15.73 -15.92 -1.43
C LEU A 22 -15.74 -14.64 -2.28
N HIS A 23 -16.61 -14.49 -3.29
CA HIS A 23 -16.76 -13.26 -4.08
C HIS A 23 -17.50 -12.14 -3.33
N THR A 24 -17.00 -11.77 -2.15
CA THR A 24 -17.47 -10.59 -1.42
C THR A 24 -16.53 -9.39 -1.66
N PRO A 25 -17.02 -8.15 -1.46
CA PRO A 25 -16.20 -6.94 -1.56
C PRO A 25 -14.85 -7.02 -0.83
N MET A 26 -14.86 -7.56 0.40
CA MET A 26 -13.64 -7.72 1.18
C MET A 26 -12.59 -8.61 0.50
N TYR A 27 -13.00 -9.77 -0.03
CA TYR A 27 -12.08 -10.71 -0.69
C TYR A 27 -11.60 -10.20 -2.05
N PHE A 28 -12.40 -9.37 -2.72
CA PHE A 28 -11.94 -8.63 -3.90
C PHE A 28 -10.77 -7.70 -3.57
N PHE A 29 -10.86 -6.92 -2.48
CA PHE A 29 -9.74 -6.10 -2.02
C PHE A 29 -8.56 -6.93 -1.52
N LEU A 30 -8.83 -8.04 -0.83
CA LEU A 30 -7.78 -8.96 -0.37
C LEU A 30 -6.99 -9.55 -1.54
N THR A 31 -7.65 -9.88 -2.64
CA THR A 31 -6.99 -10.38 -3.87
C THR A 31 -6.04 -9.33 -4.45
N ASN A 32 -6.47 -8.06 -4.50
CA ASN A 32 -5.62 -6.93 -4.91
C ASN A 32 -4.44 -6.75 -3.95
N LEU A 33 -4.67 -6.87 -2.64
CA LEU A 33 -3.63 -6.76 -1.61
C LEU A 33 -2.60 -7.90 -1.72
N SER A 34 -3.05 -9.13 -1.98
CA SER A 34 -2.18 -10.27 -2.22
C SER A 34 -1.33 -10.10 -3.48
N PHE A 35 -1.88 -9.50 -4.54
CA PHE A 35 -1.09 -9.13 -5.72
C PHE A 35 0.00 -8.10 -5.38
N VAL A 36 -0.33 -7.09 -4.57
CA VAL A 36 0.61 -6.07 -4.07
C VAL A 36 1.71 -6.72 -3.23
N TYR A 37 1.40 -7.69 -2.37
CA TYR A 37 2.41 -8.41 -1.59
C TYR A 37 3.35 -9.27 -2.45
N ILE A 38 2.82 -9.94 -3.48
CA ILE A 38 3.67 -10.68 -4.43
C ILE A 38 4.58 -9.72 -5.20
N GLY A 39 4.04 -8.60 -5.70
CA GLY A 39 4.77 -7.59 -6.45
C GLY A 39 5.87 -6.91 -5.63
N SER A 40 5.56 -6.45 -4.42
CA SER A 40 6.54 -5.86 -3.49
C SER A 40 7.64 -6.84 -3.11
N THR A 41 7.27 -8.08 -2.75
CA THR A 41 8.23 -9.13 -2.41
C THR A 41 9.15 -9.47 -3.59
N SER A 42 8.61 -9.48 -4.82
CA SER A 42 9.36 -9.75 -6.06
C SER A 42 10.19 -8.57 -6.57
N THR A 43 9.90 -7.35 -6.16
CA THR A 43 10.69 -6.17 -6.55
C THR A 43 11.78 -5.82 -5.54
N ILE A 44 11.52 -6.03 -4.25
CA ILE A 44 12.45 -5.70 -3.17
C ILE A 44 13.49 -6.81 -2.96
N ILE A 45 13.06 -8.07 -2.88
CA ILE A 45 13.93 -9.17 -2.46
C ILE A 45 14.97 -9.56 -3.51
N PRO A 46 14.64 -9.71 -4.81
CA PRO A 46 15.63 -10.12 -5.81
C PRO A 46 16.73 -9.09 -5.99
N LYS A 47 16.38 -7.78 -6.07
CA LYS A 47 17.36 -6.70 -6.18
C LYS A 47 18.24 -6.60 -4.95
N MET A 48 17.67 -6.71 -3.75
CA MET A 48 18.44 -6.73 -2.50
C MET A 48 19.38 -7.95 -2.43
N LEU A 49 18.93 -9.15 -2.82
CA LEU A 49 19.77 -10.35 -2.80
C LEU A 49 20.89 -10.32 -3.84
N THR A 50 20.60 -9.91 -5.08
CA THR A 50 21.63 -9.80 -6.13
C THR A 50 22.70 -8.80 -5.72
N ASN A 51 22.34 -7.69 -5.07
CA ASN A 51 23.30 -6.68 -4.64
C ASN A 51 24.26 -7.22 -3.56
N ILE A 52 23.81 -8.14 -2.68
CA ILE A 52 24.58 -8.73 -1.54
C ILE A 52 25.57 -9.72 -2.10
N GLN A 53 25.10 -10.51 -3.06
CA GLN A 53 25.83 -11.64 -3.60
C GLN A 53 26.95 -11.19 -4.54
N THR A 54 26.80 -10.08 -5.26
CA THR A 54 27.84 -9.57 -6.16
C THR A 54 28.95 -8.77 -5.50
N GLN A 55 28.85 -8.38 -4.21
CA GLN A 55 29.81 -7.51 -3.50
C GLN A 55 30.15 -6.18 -4.23
N ARG A 56 29.49 -5.90 -5.37
CA ARG A 56 29.62 -4.67 -6.14
C ARG A 56 28.58 -3.69 -5.65
N LYS A 57 29.03 -2.67 -4.91
CA LYS A 57 28.26 -1.53 -4.42
C LYS A 57 27.93 -0.54 -5.56
N VAL A 58 27.41 -1.00 -6.69
CA VAL A 58 27.08 -0.12 -7.81
C VAL A 58 25.74 -0.55 -8.41
N ILE A 59 24.66 0.04 -7.92
CA ILE A 59 23.37 0.03 -8.58
C ILE A 59 23.41 1.09 -9.69
N THR A 60 22.95 0.75 -10.89
CA THR A 60 22.76 1.76 -11.94
C THR A 60 21.68 2.75 -11.52
N TYR A 61 21.81 4.01 -11.92
CA TYR A 61 20.83 5.06 -11.61
C TYR A 61 19.40 4.67 -12.02
N GLU A 62 19.24 4.05 -13.19
CA GLU A 62 17.95 3.50 -13.67
C GLU A 62 17.43 2.34 -12.78
N GLY A 63 18.34 1.51 -12.26
CA GLY A 63 18.03 0.43 -11.33
C GLY A 63 17.54 0.94 -9.97
N CYS A 64 18.11 2.04 -9.48
CA CYS A 64 17.65 2.74 -8.28
C CYS A 64 16.27 3.36 -8.49
N LEU A 65 16.09 4.12 -9.60
CA LEU A 65 14.84 4.82 -9.88
C LEU A 65 13.66 3.86 -10.00
N SER A 66 13.84 2.76 -10.74
CA SER A 66 12.82 1.72 -10.85
C SER A 66 12.49 1.08 -9.49
N GLN A 67 13.47 0.93 -8.59
CA GLN A 67 13.23 0.37 -7.25
C GLN A 67 12.42 1.33 -6.38
N ILE A 68 12.76 2.62 -6.36
CA ILE A 68 12.00 3.65 -5.63
C ILE A 68 10.57 3.74 -6.15
N TYR A 69 10.39 3.75 -7.48
CA TYR A 69 9.07 3.77 -8.11
C TYR A 69 8.18 2.63 -7.64
N PHE A 70 8.64 1.38 -7.78
CA PHE A 70 7.85 0.20 -7.37
C PHE A 70 7.62 0.17 -5.86
N PHE A 71 8.59 0.59 -5.06
CA PHE A 71 8.43 0.65 -3.62
C PHE A 71 7.31 1.61 -3.20
N ILE A 72 7.33 2.85 -3.71
CA ILE A 72 6.30 3.86 -3.40
C ILE A 72 4.94 3.42 -3.93
N LEU A 73 4.89 2.83 -5.13
CA LEU A 73 3.67 2.31 -5.74
C LEU A 73 3.00 1.24 -4.84
N PHE A 74 3.76 0.21 -4.46
CA PHE A 74 3.22 -0.88 -3.64
C PHE A 74 2.90 -0.45 -2.21
N ALA A 75 3.72 0.42 -1.60
CA ALA A 75 3.46 0.97 -0.27
C ALA A 75 2.17 1.81 -0.25
N GLY A 76 1.95 2.65 -1.27
CA GLY A 76 0.70 3.41 -1.39
C GLY A 76 -0.52 2.51 -1.57
N LEU A 77 -0.41 1.51 -2.47
CA LEU A 77 -1.48 0.54 -2.69
C LEU A 77 -1.85 -0.23 -1.42
N ASP A 78 -0.87 -0.69 -0.64
CA ASP A 78 -1.10 -1.39 0.63
C ASP A 78 -1.92 -0.52 1.59
N VAL A 79 -1.49 0.73 1.82
CA VAL A 79 -2.18 1.67 2.74
C VAL A 79 -3.61 2.00 2.26
N TYR A 80 -3.80 2.27 0.97
CA TYR A 80 -5.14 2.59 0.45
C TYR A 80 -6.08 1.39 0.49
N LEU A 81 -5.62 0.20 0.09
CA LEU A 81 -6.43 -1.01 0.14
C LEU A 81 -6.79 -1.38 1.58
N LEU A 82 -5.85 -1.27 2.53
CA LEU A 82 -6.14 -1.47 3.95
C LEU A 82 -7.20 -0.50 4.48
N THR A 83 -7.17 0.76 4.02
CA THR A 83 -8.16 1.77 4.41
C THR A 83 -9.54 1.44 3.86
N VAL A 84 -9.61 1.03 2.60
CA VAL A 84 -10.88 0.61 1.97
C VAL A 84 -11.43 -0.65 2.63
N MET A 85 -10.57 -1.60 3.01
CA MET A 85 -10.98 -2.78 3.78
C MET A 85 -11.48 -2.43 5.18
N ALA A 86 -10.84 -1.48 5.88
CA ALA A 86 -11.32 -0.98 7.17
C ALA A 86 -12.68 -0.29 7.04
N TYR A 87 -12.89 0.46 5.96
CA TYR A 87 -14.17 1.08 5.65
C TYR A 87 -15.26 0.04 5.32
N ASP A 88 -14.94 -0.98 4.51
CA ASP A 88 -15.83 -2.11 4.22
C ASP A 88 -16.33 -2.76 5.52
N ARG A 89 -15.40 -3.07 6.43
CA ARG A 89 -15.71 -3.64 7.75
C ARG A 89 -16.57 -2.71 8.60
N PHE A 90 -16.31 -1.40 8.55
CA PHE A 90 -17.13 -0.42 9.25
C PHE A 90 -18.57 -0.41 8.75
N VAL A 91 -18.79 -0.38 7.43
CA VAL A 91 -20.14 -0.36 6.84
C VAL A 91 -20.86 -1.69 7.10
N ALA A 92 -20.16 -2.83 6.99
CA ALA A 92 -20.73 -4.15 7.25
C ALA A 92 -21.26 -4.29 8.68
N ILE A 93 -20.51 -3.80 9.67
CA ILE A 93 -20.85 -3.94 11.10
C ILE A 93 -21.84 -2.86 11.55
N CYS A 94 -21.60 -1.59 11.22
CA CYS A 94 -22.42 -0.48 11.71
C CYS A 94 -23.73 -0.29 10.92
N HIS A 95 -23.76 -0.70 9.64
CA HIS A 95 -24.91 -0.50 8.75
C HIS A 95 -25.27 -1.77 7.94
N PRO A 96 -25.57 -2.90 8.59
CA PRO A 96 -25.75 -4.20 7.91
C PRO A 96 -26.91 -4.20 6.90
N LEU A 97 -27.99 -3.46 7.17
CA LEU A 97 -29.17 -3.39 6.27
C LEU A 97 -28.89 -2.64 4.96
N HIS A 98 -27.91 -1.72 4.95
CA HIS A 98 -27.57 -0.92 3.77
C HIS A 98 -26.23 -1.35 3.14
N TYR A 99 -25.57 -2.36 3.68
CA TYR A 99 -24.25 -2.81 3.23
C TYR A 99 -24.22 -3.12 1.72
N THR A 100 -25.19 -3.88 1.21
CA THR A 100 -25.24 -4.29 -0.20
C THR A 100 -25.52 -3.15 -1.17
N VAL A 101 -26.17 -2.07 -0.70
CA VAL A 101 -26.45 -0.87 -1.49
C VAL A 101 -25.22 0.04 -1.53
N ILE A 102 -24.53 0.17 -0.39
CA ILE A 102 -23.35 1.01 -0.23
C ILE A 102 -22.14 0.34 -0.91
N MET A 103 -21.76 -0.88 -0.50
CA MET A 103 -20.62 -1.63 -1.03
C MET A 103 -21.04 -2.53 -2.19
N ASN A 104 -21.44 -1.90 -3.30
CA ASN A 104 -21.73 -2.62 -4.54
C ASN A 104 -20.45 -2.90 -5.36
N HIS A 105 -20.52 -3.83 -6.31
CA HIS A 105 -19.39 -4.23 -7.14
C HIS A 105 -18.78 -3.07 -7.95
N TRP A 106 -19.60 -2.13 -8.42
CA TRP A 106 -19.15 -0.95 -9.17
C TRP A 106 -18.32 -0.01 -8.29
N LEU A 107 -18.78 0.26 -7.06
CA LEU A 107 -18.06 1.07 -6.10
C LEU A 107 -16.75 0.39 -5.70
N CYS A 108 -16.75 -0.94 -5.50
CA CYS A 108 -15.54 -1.67 -5.17
C CYS A 108 -14.49 -1.57 -6.28
N GLY A 109 -14.92 -1.77 -7.53
CA GLY A 109 -14.06 -1.57 -8.70
C GLY A 109 -13.55 -0.13 -8.82
N LEU A 110 -14.40 0.86 -8.57
CA LEU A 110 -14.02 2.27 -8.58
C LEU A 110 -13.00 2.61 -7.49
N LEU A 111 -13.21 2.15 -6.25
CA LEU A 111 -12.30 2.39 -5.13
C LEU A 111 -10.93 1.73 -5.36
N ALA A 112 -10.91 0.51 -5.91
CA ALA A 112 -9.66 -0.14 -6.31
C ALA A 112 -8.97 0.66 -7.43
N LEU A 113 -9.69 1.05 -8.48
CA LEU A 113 -9.14 1.83 -9.59
C LEU A 113 -8.56 3.17 -9.12
N VAL A 114 -9.27 3.90 -8.27
CA VAL A 114 -8.79 5.16 -7.69
C VAL A 114 -7.53 4.93 -6.86
N SER A 115 -7.48 3.87 -6.05
CA SER A 115 -6.30 3.50 -5.27
C SER A 115 -5.08 3.23 -6.17
N TRP A 116 -5.28 2.51 -7.28
CA TRP A 116 -4.25 2.29 -8.30
C TRP A 116 -3.78 3.59 -8.95
N VAL A 117 -4.71 4.42 -9.41
CA VAL A 117 -4.38 5.68 -10.09
C VAL A 117 -3.62 6.62 -9.16
N ILE A 118 -4.07 6.80 -7.91
CA ILE A 118 -3.39 7.68 -6.94
C ILE A 118 -1.98 7.16 -6.65
N SER A 119 -1.79 5.86 -6.40
CA SER A 119 -0.48 5.30 -6.13
C SER A 119 0.47 5.41 -7.34
N ILE A 120 -0.04 5.23 -8.56
CA ILE A 120 0.76 5.41 -9.79
C ILE A 120 1.16 6.89 -9.94
N LEU A 121 0.23 7.82 -9.81
CA LEU A 121 0.54 9.24 -9.93
C LEU A 121 1.52 9.71 -8.85
N HIS A 122 1.36 9.25 -7.61
CA HIS A 122 2.27 9.58 -6.51
C HIS A 122 3.67 9.01 -6.73
N SER A 123 3.78 7.73 -7.10
CA SER A 123 5.08 7.10 -7.39
C SER A 123 5.78 7.74 -8.60
N LEU A 124 5.03 8.13 -9.64
CA LEU A 124 5.55 8.90 -10.77
C LEU A 124 6.05 10.27 -10.35
N LEU A 125 5.27 11.02 -9.55
CA LEU A 125 5.65 12.34 -9.07
C LEU A 125 6.96 12.29 -8.28
N GLU A 126 7.05 11.39 -7.30
CA GLU A 126 8.26 11.21 -6.49
C GLU A 126 9.45 10.78 -7.35
N SER A 127 9.25 9.87 -8.31
CA SER A 127 10.31 9.44 -9.22
C SER A 127 10.79 10.59 -10.13
N LEU A 128 9.88 11.44 -10.61
CA LEU A 128 10.21 12.62 -11.41
C LEU A 128 10.96 13.67 -10.58
N MET A 129 10.59 13.85 -9.31
CA MET A 129 11.31 14.72 -8.39
C MET A 129 12.73 14.25 -8.14
N VAL A 130 12.94 12.93 -8.04
CA VAL A 130 14.28 12.32 -7.94
C VAL A 130 15.09 12.51 -9.23
N LEU A 131 14.45 12.40 -10.39
CA LEU A 131 15.08 12.65 -11.70
C LEU A 131 15.54 14.10 -11.89
N GLN A 132 14.82 15.07 -11.31
CA GLN A 132 15.14 16.49 -11.42
C GLN A 132 16.23 16.96 -10.46
N LEU A 133 16.66 16.12 -9.50
CA LEU A 133 17.76 16.46 -8.60
C LEU A 133 19.11 16.40 -9.35
N SER A 134 19.81 17.53 -9.42
CA SER A 134 21.18 17.61 -9.93
C SER A 134 22.18 17.18 -8.85
N PHE A 135 22.93 16.10 -9.11
CA PHE A 135 23.99 15.61 -8.24
C PHE A 135 25.32 16.32 -8.56
N CYS A 136 26.07 16.73 -7.54
CA CYS A 136 27.30 17.54 -7.68
C CYS A 136 28.57 16.76 -8.02
N THR A 137 28.54 15.43 -7.93
CA THR A 137 29.72 14.56 -8.04
C THR A 137 29.34 13.35 -8.88
N GLU A 138 30.27 12.78 -9.65
CA GLU A 138 30.06 11.49 -10.34
C GLU A 138 29.56 10.45 -9.31
N VAL A 139 28.32 10.01 -9.50
CA VAL A 139 27.54 9.32 -8.47
C VAL A 139 27.90 7.83 -8.46
N GLU A 140 29.05 7.48 -7.88
CA GLU A 140 29.27 6.13 -7.36
C GLU A 140 28.58 6.03 -5.98
N ILE A 141 27.35 5.48 -5.94
CA ILE A 141 26.60 5.28 -4.69
C ILE A 141 27.21 4.07 -3.95
N PRO A 142 27.93 4.24 -2.83
CA PRO A 142 28.64 3.14 -2.19
C PRO A 142 27.73 2.23 -1.34
N HIS A 143 26.40 2.27 -1.56
CA HIS A 143 25.40 1.71 -0.66
C HIS A 143 24.37 0.80 -1.33
N PHE A 144 23.87 -0.08 -0.49
CA PHE A 144 23.21 -1.34 -0.81
C PHE A 144 21.73 -1.20 -1.20
N PHE A 145 21.15 -0.06 -0.87
CA PHE A 145 19.74 0.26 -1.03
C PHE A 145 19.65 1.73 -1.45
N CYS A 146 18.81 2.04 -2.43
CA CYS A 146 18.59 3.44 -2.80
C CYS A 146 17.58 4.06 -1.84
N GLU A 147 18.07 4.69 -0.78
CA GLU A 147 17.23 5.45 0.16
C GLU A 147 16.99 6.86 -0.37
N LEU A 148 15.71 7.20 -0.60
CA LEU A 148 15.25 8.52 -1.03
C LEU A 148 15.80 9.64 -0.14
N ASN A 149 15.78 9.45 1.18
CA ASN A 149 16.30 10.40 2.17
C ASN A 149 17.80 10.71 1.98
N GLN A 150 18.60 9.71 1.60
CA GLN A 150 20.04 9.89 1.38
C GLN A 150 20.30 10.56 0.03
N MET A 151 19.54 10.23 -1.02
CA MET A 151 19.65 10.91 -2.31
C MET A 151 19.32 12.40 -2.22
N ILE A 152 18.31 12.76 -1.42
CA ILE A 152 17.96 14.17 -1.17
C ILE A 152 19.11 14.86 -0.41
N GLN A 153 19.77 14.23 0.56
CA GLN A 153 20.90 14.84 1.27
C GLN A 153 22.16 15.03 0.43
N LEU A 154 22.37 14.21 -0.62
CA LEU A 154 23.51 14.33 -1.53
C LEU A 154 23.30 15.31 -2.70
N ALA A 155 22.10 15.87 -2.86
CA ALA A 155 21.80 16.78 -3.94
C ALA A 155 22.39 18.19 -3.67
N CYS A 156 23.00 18.78 -4.71
CA CYS A 156 23.57 20.12 -4.65
C CYS A 156 22.56 21.24 -4.91
N SER A 157 21.34 20.88 -5.31
CA SER A 157 20.23 21.80 -5.55
C SER A 157 19.44 22.05 -4.26
N ASN A 158 18.72 23.18 -4.18
CA ASN A 158 17.83 23.49 -3.05
C ASN A 158 16.75 22.42 -2.90
N THR A 159 16.93 21.52 -1.94
CA THR A 159 16.02 20.41 -1.62
C THR A 159 14.75 20.85 -0.89
N PHE A 160 14.60 22.14 -0.59
CA PHE A 160 13.49 22.68 0.18
C PHE A 160 12.12 22.35 -0.42
N LEU A 161 11.94 22.52 -1.73
CA LEU A 161 10.67 22.23 -2.41
C LEU A 161 10.37 20.73 -2.45
N ASN A 162 11.36 19.88 -2.77
CA ASN A 162 11.20 18.43 -2.77
C ASN A 162 10.91 17.88 -1.36
N ASN A 163 11.61 18.38 -0.33
CA ASN A 163 11.33 18.03 1.05
C ASN A 163 9.94 18.48 1.48
N MET A 164 9.54 19.71 1.14
CA MET A 164 8.21 20.21 1.46
C MET A 164 7.11 19.36 0.80
N VAL A 165 7.25 19.03 -0.48
CA VAL A 165 6.28 18.19 -1.20
C VAL A 165 6.26 16.77 -0.65
N MET A 166 7.42 16.16 -0.39
CA MET A 166 7.53 14.83 0.21
C MET A 166 6.87 14.78 1.59
N TYR A 167 7.17 15.72 2.50
CA TYR A 167 6.55 15.75 3.82
C TYR A 167 5.04 15.97 3.75
N PHE A 168 4.58 16.86 2.87
CA PHE A 168 3.16 17.11 2.67
C PHE A 168 2.45 15.88 2.07
N ALA A 169 3.07 15.22 1.09
CA ALA A 169 2.58 13.99 0.48
C ALA A 169 2.49 12.86 1.50
N ILE A 170 3.53 12.62 2.30
CA ILE A 170 3.52 11.63 3.38
C ILE A 170 2.40 11.94 4.38
N MET A 171 2.29 13.19 4.84
CA MET A 171 1.27 13.57 5.81
C MET A 171 -0.16 13.35 5.26
N LEU A 172 -0.41 13.73 4.01
CA LEU A 172 -1.73 13.59 3.40
C LEU A 172 -2.06 12.14 3.04
N LEU A 173 -1.13 11.48 2.35
CA LEU A 173 -1.34 10.17 1.74
C LEU A 173 -1.11 9.00 2.69
N ALA A 174 -0.33 9.18 3.77
CA ALA A 174 -0.26 8.19 4.84
C ALA A 174 -1.15 8.57 6.03
N GLY A 175 -1.16 9.85 6.42
CA GLY A 175 -1.93 10.33 7.56
C GLY A 175 -3.44 10.23 7.34
N GLY A 176 -3.94 10.62 6.17
CA GLY A 176 -5.38 10.52 5.84
C GLY A 176 -5.92 9.09 5.98
N PRO A 177 -5.33 8.11 5.27
CA PRO A 177 -5.61 6.69 5.44
C PRO A 177 -5.52 6.19 6.88
N PHE A 178 -4.45 6.55 7.60
CA PHE A 178 -4.25 6.15 8.99
C PHE A 178 -5.37 6.63 9.91
N PHE A 179 -5.75 7.92 9.82
CA PHE A 179 -6.89 8.45 10.58
C PHE A 179 -8.21 7.82 10.14
N GLY A 180 -8.39 7.51 8.86
CA GLY A 180 -9.56 6.80 8.34
C GLY A 180 -9.71 5.40 8.94
N ILE A 181 -8.61 4.65 9.04
CA ILE A 181 -8.58 3.33 9.70
C ILE A 181 -8.93 3.48 11.17
N LEU A 182 -8.26 4.38 11.90
CA LEU A 182 -8.51 4.60 13.32
C LEU A 182 -9.97 4.99 13.60
N TYR A 183 -10.52 5.90 12.80
CA TYR A 183 -11.91 6.33 12.92
C TYR A 183 -12.88 5.17 12.68
N SER A 184 -12.64 4.36 11.65
CA SER A 184 -13.46 3.20 11.30
C SER A 184 -13.49 2.19 12.45
N TYR A 185 -12.32 1.81 12.98
CA TYR A 185 -12.23 0.87 14.11
C TYR A 185 -12.78 1.46 15.41
N TYR A 186 -12.55 2.74 15.69
CA TYR A 186 -13.15 3.42 16.84
C TYR A 186 -14.68 3.34 16.80
N LYS A 187 -15.29 3.60 15.64
CA LYS A 187 -16.74 3.50 15.45
C LYS A 187 -17.25 2.08 15.56
N ILE A 188 -16.55 1.09 15.01
CA ILE A 188 -16.89 -0.34 15.17
C ILE A 188 -16.93 -0.71 16.66
N VAL A 189 -15.87 -0.38 17.41
CA VAL A 189 -15.79 -0.67 18.85
C VAL A 189 -16.89 0.06 19.62
N SER A 190 -17.13 1.34 19.32
CA SER A 190 -18.21 2.12 19.93
C SER A 190 -19.59 1.50 19.67
N PHE A 191 -19.85 1.05 18.45
CA PHE A 191 -21.09 0.39 18.08
C PHE A 191 -21.27 -0.92 18.85
N ILE A 192 -20.24 -1.77 18.92
CA ILE A 192 -20.27 -3.05 19.65
C ILE A 192 -20.50 -2.84 21.15
N CYS A 193 -19.87 -1.82 21.75
CA CYS A 193 -20.07 -1.47 23.16
C CYS A 193 -21.50 -0.97 23.44
N GLY A 194 -22.14 -0.30 22.47
CA GLY A 194 -23.51 0.18 22.57
C GLY A 194 -24.60 -0.90 22.43
N ILE A 195 -24.27 -2.08 21.89
CA ILE A 195 -25.21 -3.20 21.79
C ILE A 195 -25.43 -3.80 23.19
N SER A 196 -26.65 -3.78 23.70
CA SER A 196 -26.98 -4.35 25.03
C SER A 196 -27.15 -5.88 25.02
N SER A 197 -27.46 -6.49 23.86
CA SER A 197 -27.73 -7.93 23.73
C SER A 197 -26.47 -8.75 23.43
N ALA A 198 -26.24 -9.81 24.22
CA ALA A 198 -25.15 -10.78 24.00
C ALA A 198 -25.21 -11.45 22.63
N GLN A 199 -26.42 -11.67 22.09
CA GLN A 199 -26.63 -12.26 20.77
C GLN A 199 -26.31 -11.27 19.64
N GLY A 200 -26.57 -9.98 19.84
CA GLY A 200 -26.16 -8.91 18.93
C GLY A 200 -24.64 -8.72 18.90
N LYS A 201 -23.97 -8.83 20.06
CA LYS A 201 -22.51 -8.82 20.15
C LYS A 201 -21.89 -10.02 19.43
N HIS A 202 -22.39 -11.23 19.67
CA HIS A 202 -21.87 -12.44 19.03
C HIS A 202 -21.99 -12.40 17.50
N LYS A 203 -23.09 -11.84 16.96
CA LYS A 203 -23.29 -11.69 15.51
C LYS A 203 -22.38 -10.61 14.89
N ALA A 204 -22.11 -9.52 15.61
CA ALA A 204 -21.16 -8.49 15.17
C ALA A 204 -19.70 -8.98 15.17
N PHE A 205 -19.32 -9.85 16.10
CA PHE A 205 -18.00 -10.47 16.13
C PHE A 205 -17.80 -11.58 15.08
N SER A 206 -18.88 -12.22 14.62
CA SER A 206 -18.80 -13.29 13.59
C SER A 206 -18.93 -12.78 12.15
N THR A 207 -19.09 -11.47 11.94
CA THR A 207 -19.18 -10.84 10.62
C THR A 207 -17.79 -10.38 10.21
#